data_AF-A0A2D5Z6K8-F1
#
_entry.id   AF-A0A2D5Z6K8-F1
#
_cell.length_a   1.000
_cell.length_b   1.000
_cell.length_c   1.000
_cell.angle_alpha   90.00
_cell.angle_beta   90.00
_cell.angle_gamma   90.00
#
_symmetry.space_group_name_H-M   'P 1'
#
loop_
_entity.id
_entity.type
_entity.pdbx_description
1 polymer ?
#
loop_
_entity_poly.entity_id
_entity_poly.type
_entity_poly.pdbx_seq_one_letter_code
_entity_poly.pdbx_strand_id
1 'polypeptide(L)'
;MNIRLLGQVCILSSLVIAQVGCKAVAELRRIERPSIQITGVEVHEQTDEGTLVHVLVDVENPNDVALPVVASNYTVQLDDMVFAFNARPKRTLPARSRQQIAVPAVFDTTGREVDGMTYRVRGRLTYQPPGQLRRFLTESHIPLPTMQYSGTGTLSR
;
A
#
# COMPACT_ATOMS: atom_id res chain seq x y z
N MET A 1 -42.67 17.96 -70.15
CA MET A 1 -43.20 16.92 -69.25
C MET A 1 -42.00 16.20 -68.62
N ASN A 2 -41.91 16.29 -67.29
CA ASN A 2 -41.11 15.48 -66.36
C ASN A 2 -39.57 15.60 -66.36
N ILE A 3 -39.12 16.60 -65.60
CA ILE A 3 -37.88 16.60 -64.82
C ILE A 3 -38.24 16.07 -63.43
N ARG A 4 -37.50 15.08 -62.88
CA ARG A 4 -37.11 14.95 -61.45
C ARG A 4 -36.53 13.57 -61.12
N LEU A 5 -35.67 13.57 -60.09
CA LEU A 5 -35.11 12.46 -59.30
C LEU A 5 -33.70 11.99 -59.67
N LEU A 6 -32.73 12.90 -59.56
CA LEU A 6 -31.42 12.58 -59.00
C LEU A 6 -31.20 13.47 -57.77
N GLY A 7 -30.84 12.87 -56.64
CA GLY A 7 -30.28 13.62 -55.51
C GLY A 7 -31.06 13.48 -54.22
N GLN A 8 -30.95 12.33 -53.54
CA GLN A 8 -31.23 12.28 -52.10
C GLN A 8 -30.69 11.02 -51.40
N VAL A 9 -29.48 10.57 -51.73
CA VAL A 9 -28.82 9.50 -50.95
C VAL A 9 -27.35 9.84 -50.78
N CYS A 10 -27.01 10.74 -49.85
CA CYS A 10 -25.60 10.92 -49.48
C CYS A 10 -25.33 11.54 -48.10
N ILE A 11 -26.34 11.76 -47.24
CA ILE A 11 -26.13 12.47 -45.96
C ILE A 11 -26.74 11.68 -44.81
N LEU A 12 -26.19 10.50 -44.47
CA LEU A 12 -26.63 9.77 -43.27
C LEU A 12 -25.61 8.72 -42.77
N SER A 13 -24.31 8.92 -42.99
CA SER A 13 -23.29 7.90 -42.67
C SER A 13 -22.09 8.39 -41.84
N SER A 14 -22.19 9.54 -41.17
CA SER A 14 -21.03 10.13 -40.46
C SER A 14 -21.16 10.26 -38.92
N LEU A 15 -22.26 9.80 -38.30
CA LEU A 15 -22.57 10.11 -36.90
C LEU A 15 -22.59 8.90 -35.94
N VAL A 16 -21.65 7.96 -36.06
CA VAL A 16 -21.59 6.78 -35.14
C VAL A 16 -20.25 6.63 -34.40
N ILE A 17 -19.17 7.31 -34.81
CA ILE A 17 -17.83 7.04 -34.26
C ILE A 17 -17.54 7.81 -32.95
N ALA A 18 -18.31 8.84 -32.60
CA ALA A 18 -18.03 9.68 -31.41
C ALA A 18 -18.52 9.12 -30.06
N GLN A 19 -19.35 8.06 -30.03
CA GLN A 19 -20.01 7.59 -28.80
C GLN A 19 -19.24 6.47 -28.06
N VAL A 20 -18.27 5.81 -28.70
CA VAL A 20 -17.57 4.66 -28.10
C VAL A 20 -16.30 5.05 -27.34
N GLY A 21 -15.77 6.27 -27.55
CA GLY A 21 -14.48 6.70 -26.99
C GLY A 21 -14.51 7.15 -25.51
N CYS A 22 -15.62 7.67 -24.99
CA CYS A 22 -15.62 8.29 -23.65
C CYS A 22 -15.73 7.31 -22.48
N LYS A 23 -16.25 6.09 -22.67
CA LYS A 23 -16.43 5.14 -21.55
C LYS A 23 -15.11 4.51 -21.09
N ALA A 24 -14.16 4.29 -22.00
CA ALA A 24 -12.87 3.70 -21.65
C ALA A 24 -11.93 4.67 -20.90
N VAL A 25 -12.09 5.98 -21.11
CA VAL A 25 -11.24 7.00 -20.45
C VAL A 25 -11.75 7.34 -19.05
N ALA A 26 -13.06 7.21 -18.80
CA ALA A 26 -13.67 7.46 -17.48
C ALA A 26 -13.24 6.43 -16.41
N GLU A 27 -12.66 5.30 -16.81
CA GLU A 27 -12.27 4.21 -15.92
C GLU A 27 -10.79 4.25 -15.52
N LEU A 28 -10.03 5.25 -16.00
CA LEU A 28 -8.77 5.67 -15.38
C LEU A 28 -9.08 6.41 -14.07
N ARG A 29 -9.75 5.73 -13.12
CA ARG A 29 -9.85 6.18 -11.74
C ARG A 29 -8.41 6.38 -11.26
N ARG A 30 -8.10 7.63 -10.91
CA ARG A 30 -6.78 8.03 -10.43
C ARG A 30 -6.51 7.24 -9.14
N ILE A 31 -5.68 6.21 -9.21
CA ILE A 31 -5.27 5.45 -8.02
C ILE A 31 -4.55 6.43 -7.09
N GLU A 32 -5.16 6.66 -5.94
CA GLU A 32 -4.67 7.52 -4.88
C GLU A 32 -3.66 6.76 -4.02
N ARG A 33 -2.66 7.49 -3.51
CA ARG A 33 -1.65 6.90 -2.63
C ARG A 33 -2.29 6.57 -1.28
N PRO A 34 -2.17 5.34 -0.76
CA PRO A 34 -2.61 5.04 0.59
C PRO A 34 -1.76 5.79 1.62
N SER A 35 -2.31 6.01 2.81
CA SER A 35 -1.59 6.65 3.92
C SER A 35 -1.18 5.60 4.96
N ILE A 36 -0.13 5.91 5.73
CA ILE A 36 0.44 5.02 6.72
C ILE A 36 0.97 5.81 7.90
N GLN A 37 0.73 5.33 9.12
CA GLN A 37 1.23 5.93 10.36
C GLN A 37 1.53 4.85 11.40
N ILE A 38 2.58 5.04 12.19
CA ILE A 38 2.81 4.20 13.37
C ILE A 38 1.85 4.64 14.47
N THR A 39 1.18 3.67 15.09
CA THR A 39 0.32 3.91 16.24
C THR A 39 0.96 3.48 17.55
N GLY A 40 1.90 2.54 17.52
CA GLY A 40 2.60 2.10 18.72
C GLY A 40 3.58 0.97 18.46
N VAL A 41 4.23 0.53 19.54
CA VAL A 41 5.03 -0.69 19.59
C VAL A 41 4.68 -1.38 20.90
N GLU A 42 4.27 -2.64 20.83
CA GLU A 42 3.80 -3.42 21.97
C GLU A 42 4.68 -4.65 22.17
N VAL A 43 5.01 -4.96 23.42
CA VAL A 43 5.70 -6.22 23.77
C VAL A 43 4.70 -7.36 23.65
N HIS A 44 4.98 -8.33 22.78
CA HIS A 44 4.10 -9.48 22.59
C HIS A 44 4.56 -10.69 23.42
N GLU A 45 5.87 -10.96 23.43
CA GLU A 45 6.48 -12.05 24.17
C GLU A 45 7.88 -11.65 24.61
N GLN A 46 8.27 -12.08 25.81
CA GLN A 46 9.62 -11.87 26.35
C GLN A 46 10.07 -13.14 27.04
N THR A 47 11.27 -13.60 26.67
CA THR A 47 11.98 -14.72 27.27
C THR A 47 13.35 -14.28 27.76
N ASP A 48 14.12 -15.19 28.36
CA ASP A 48 15.49 -14.90 28.79
C ASP A 48 16.42 -14.67 27.58
N GLU A 49 16.10 -15.23 26.41
CA GLU A 49 16.87 -15.08 25.18
C GLU A 49 16.52 -13.80 24.41
N GLY A 50 15.24 -13.40 24.39
CA GLY A 50 14.82 -12.33 23.51
C GLY A 50 13.43 -11.78 23.76
N THR A 51 13.13 -10.72 23.03
CA THR A 51 11.83 -10.04 23.06
C THR A 51 11.25 -9.98 21.66
N LEU A 52 10.01 -10.45 21.51
CA LEU A 52 9.18 -10.22 20.33
C LEU A 52 8.26 -9.02 20.60
N VAL A 53 8.36 -8.00 19.76
CA VAL A 53 7.44 -6.87 19.76
C VAL A 53 6.64 -6.82 18.47
N HIS A 54 5.46 -6.23 18.55
CA HIS A 54 4.67 -5.84 17.41
C HIS A 54 4.76 -4.32 17.21
N VAL A 55 5.32 -3.90 16.08
CA VAL A 55 5.16 -2.52 15.62
C VAL A 55 3.79 -2.40 14.98
N LEU A 56 2.93 -1.57 15.56
CA LEU A 56 1.57 -1.33 15.09
C LEU A 56 1.57 -0.16 14.11
N VAL A 57 1.03 -0.43 12.92
CA VAL A 57 0.98 0.54 11.84
C VAL A 57 -0.44 0.60 11.28
N ASP A 58 -1.07 1.77 11.38
CA ASP A 58 -2.35 2.04 10.74
C ASP A 58 -2.12 2.40 9.27
N VAL A 59 -2.85 1.73 8.40
CA VAL A 59 -2.81 1.93 6.95
C VAL A 59 -4.22 2.24 6.45
N GLU A 60 -4.36 3.30 5.68
CA GLU A 60 -5.63 3.67 5.05
C GLU A 60 -5.53 3.56 3.53
N ASN A 61 -6.44 2.78 2.96
CA ASN A 61 -6.62 2.67 1.52
C ASN A 61 -7.81 3.54 1.08
N PRO A 62 -7.56 4.72 0.49
CA PRO A 62 -8.63 5.59 0.00
C PRO A 62 -9.21 5.07 -1.32
N ASN A 63 -8.63 4.04 -1.95
CA ASN A 63 -9.09 3.57 -3.24
C ASN A 63 -10.34 2.68 -3.12
N ASP A 64 -11.13 2.62 -4.18
CA ASP A 64 -12.27 1.71 -4.36
C ASP A 64 -11.87 0.28 -4.73
N VAL A 65 -10.57 -0.01 -4.72
CA VAL A 65 -9.98 -1.31 -5.07
C VAL A 65 -9.06 -1.77 -3.95
N ALA A 66 -9.00 -3.09 -3.75
CA ALA A 66 -8.14 -3.69 -2.75
C ALA A 66 -6.66 -3.64 -3.18
N LEU A 67 -5.76 -3.41 -2.21
CA LEU A 67 -4.33 -3.28 -2.43
C LEU A 67 -3.56 -4.34 -1.62
N PRO A 68 -2.98 -5.37 -2.28
CA PRO A 68 -2.11 -6.33 -1.62
C PRO A 68 -0.87 -5.66 -1.04
N VAL A 69 -0.57 -5.94 0.22
CA VAL A 69 0.70 -5.59 0.87
C VAL A 69 1.68 -6.73 0.60
N VAL A 70 2.87 -6.41 0.10
CA VAL A 70 3.83 -7.46 -0.34
C VAL A 70 5.06 -7.55 0.53
N ALA A 71 5.51 -6.43 1.11
CA ALA A 71 6.70 -6.38 1.94
C ALA A 71 6.69 -5.16 2.86
N SER A 72 7.37 -5.26 4.00
CA SER A 72 7.78 -4.15 4.84
C SER A 72 9.27 -4.26 5.15
N ASN A 73 10.04 -3.23 4.80
CA ASN A 73 11.45 -3.12 5.18
C ASN A 73 11.56 -2.02 6.21
N TYR A 74 12.11 -2.32 7.39
CA TYR A 74 12.12 -1.35 8.47
C TYR A 74 13.26 -1.57 9.44
N THR A 75 13.59 -0.53 10.18
CA THR A 75 14.55 -0.53 11.27
C THR A 75 13.83 -0.18 12.56
N VAL A 76 14.13 -0.91 13.62
CA VAL A 76 13.74 -0.55 14.98
C VAL A 76 15.00 -0.27 15.76
N GLN A 77 15.07 0.93 16.32
CA GLN A 77 16.08 1.31 17.28
C GLN A 77 15.45 1.22 18.67
N LEU A 78 16.09 0.49 19.59
CA LEU A 78 15.75 0.43 21.01
C LEU A 78 16.95 1.00 21.79
N ASP A 79 16.76 2.17 22.39
CA ASP A 79 17.83 3.00 22.95
C ASP A 79 19.02 3.13 21.96
N ASP A 80 20.17 2.53 22.26
CA ASP A 80 21.38 2.58 21.42
C ASP A 80 21.49 1.41 20.41
N MET A 81 20.60 0.43 20.46
CA MET A 81 20.64 -0.76 19.61
C MET A 81 19.78 -0.57 18.37
N VAL A 82 20.31 -0.89 17.18
CA VAL A 82 19.60 -0.75 15.91
C VAL A 82 19.47 -2.11 15.22
N PHE A 83 18.25 -2.48 14.88
CA PHE A 83 17.91 -3.74 14.23
C PHE A 83 17.20 -3.48 12.91
N ALA A 84 17.49 -4.29 11.90
CA ALA A 84 16.87 -4.21 10.58
C ALA A 84 16.04 -5.47 10.31
N PHE A 85 14.84 -5.27 9.76
CA PHE A 85 13.86 -6.32 9.54
C PHE A 85 13.28 -6.25 8.13
N ASN A 86 12.92 -7.44 7.63
CA ASN A 86 12.11 -7.61 6.43
C ASN A 86 10.91 -8.50 6.79
N ALA A 87 9.71 -7.93 6.73
CA ALA A 87 8.47 -8.67 6.90
C ALA A 87 7.75 -8.79 5.56
N ARG A 88 6.99 -9.88 5.38
CA ARG A 88 6.06 -10.04 4.24
C ARG A 88 4.65 -10.23 4.79
N PRO A 89 3.96 -9.14 5.16
CA PRO A 89 2.59 -9.24 5.66
C PRO A 89 1.75 -9.78 4.51
N LYS A 90 1.30 -11.05 4.57
CA LYS A 90 0.41 -11.66 3.56
C LYS A 90 -1.01 -11.11 3.75
N ARG A 91 -1.15 -9.79 3.64
CA ARG A 91 -2.34 -9.02 3.94
C ARG A 91 -2.75 -8.24 2.69
N THR A 92 -4.05 -8.03 2.55
CA THR A 92 -4.63 -7.18 1.52
C THR A 92 -5.39 -6.08 2.22
N LEU A 93 -5.11 -4.83 1.85
CA LEU A 93 -5.89 -3.67 2.30
C LEU A 93 -7.20 -3.65 1.49
N PRO A 94 -8.37 -3.85 2.09
CA PRO A 94 -9.63 -3.75 1.36
C PRO A 94 -9.85 -2.36 0.77
N ALA A 95 -10.74 -2.27 -0.20
CA ALA A 95 -11.20 -0.98 -0.73
C ALA A 95 -11.80 -0.12 0.39
N ARG A 96 -11.55 1.20 0.35
CA ARG A 96 -12.10 2.21 1.26
C ARG A 96 -12.00 1.80 2.74
N SER A 97 -10.83 1.33 3.14
CA SER A 97 -10.63 0.75 4.46
C SER A 97 -9.48 1.43 5.22
N ARG A 98 -9.56 1.39 6.54
CA ARG A 98 -8.47 1.65 7.46
C ARG A 98 -8.23 0.38 8.28
N GLN A 99 -7.00 -0.07 8.36
CA GLN A 99 -6.64 -1.28 9.09
C GLN A 99 -5.32 -1.11 9.81
N GLN A 100 -5.22 -1.70 10.98
CA GLN A 100 -3.97 -1.82 11.70
C GLN A 100 -3.24 -3.10 11.28
N ILE A 101 -1.95 -2.98 11.00
CA ILE A 101 -1.04 -4.07 10.66
C ILE A 101 0.04 -4.14 11.73
N ALA A 102 0.18 -5.30 12.36
CA ALA A 102 1.32 -5.63 13.20
C ALA A 102 2.46 -6.16 12.33
N VAL A 103 3.65 -5.56 12.45
CA VAL A 103 4.90 -6.13 11.89
C VAL A 103 5.82 -6.60 13.02
N PRO A 104 6.24 -7.87 13.03
CA PRO A 104 6.97 -8.47 14.15
C PRO A 104 8.46 -8.15 14.09
N ALA A 105 9.00 -7.63 15.19
CA ALA A 105 10.43 -7.41 15.40
C ALA A 105 10.90 -8.25 16.59
N VAL A 106 11.96 -9.02 16.39
CA VAL A 106 12.57 -9.88 17.41
C VAL A 106 13.94 -9.33 17.76
N PHE A 107 14.19 -9.16 19.05
CA PHE A 107 15.44 -8.64 19.58
C PHE A 107 16.09 -9.70 20.46
N ASP A 108 17.40 -9.89 20.30
CA ASP A 108 18.21 -10.53 21.33
C ASP A 108 18.38 -9.51 22.46
N THR A 109 17.73 -9.80 23.59
CA THR A 109 17.79 -8.94 24.77
C THR A 109 18.67 -9.54 25.85
N THR A 110 19.10 -10.80 25.72
CA THR A 110 19.95 -11.51 26.69
C THR A 110 19.52 -11.24 28.15
N GLY A 111 18.23 -11.40 28.45
CA GLY A 111 17.63 -11.17 29.77
C GLY A 111 17.44 -9.71 30.18
N ARG A 112 17.76 -8.73 29.32
CA ARG A 112 17.51 -7.31 29.58
C ARG A 112 16.01 -7.01 29.51
N GLU A 113 15.51 -6.35 30.54
CA GLU A 113 14.15 -5.80 30.56
C GLU A 113 14.01 -4.69 29.52
N VAL A 114 12.97 -4.76 28.68
CA VAL A 114 12.72 -3.77 27.62
C VAL A 114 11.66 -2.74 27.98
N ASP A 115 10.98 -2.92 29.12
CA ASP A 115 9.94 -1.99 29.57
C ASP A 115 10.56 -0.61 29.85
N GLY A 116 9.90 0.44 29.39
CA GLY A 116 10.39 1.82 29.49
C GLY A 116 11.49 2.20 28.50
N MET A 117 12.05 1.27 27.70
CA MET A 117 13.04 1.61 26.68
C MET A 117 12.48 2.56 25.64
N THR A 118 13.30 3.52 25.21
CA THR A 118 12.91 4.42 24.11
C THR A 118 13.05 3.69 22.78
N TYR A 119 12.05 3.81 21.93
CA TYR A 119 12.12 3.27 20.58
C TYR A 119 12.07 4.35 19.52
N ARG A 120 12.71 4.05 18.38
CA ARG A 120 12.53 4.77 17.12
C ARG A 120 12.37 3.76 15.99
N VAL A 121 11.26 3.85 15.27
CA VAL A 121 10.98 3.00 14.12
C VAL A 121 11.02 3.85 12.84
N ARG A 122 11.61 3.29 11.78
CA ARG A 122 11.55 3.83 10.42
C ARG A 122 11.34 2.69 9.45
N GLY A 123 10.43 2.84 8.49
CA GLY A 123 10.12 1.76 7.57
C GLY A 123 9.50 2.17 6.25
N ARG A 124 9.43 1.20 5.35
CA ARG A 124 8.84 1.29 4.02
C ARG A 124 7.92 0.09 3.80
N LEU A 125 6.63 0.36 3.64
CA LEU A 125 5.63 -0.64 3.25
C LEU A 125 5.45 -0.63 1.74
N THR A 126 5.57 -1.80 1.11
CA THR A 126 5.41 -1.98 -0.34
C THR A 126 4.04 -2.57 -0.62
N TYR A 127 3.32 -2.01 -1.60
CA TYR A 127 2.00 -2.49 -2.01
C TYR A 127 1.92 -2.69 -3.52
N GLN A 128 0.97 -3.50 -3.94
CA GLN A 128 0.75 -3.80 -5.35
C GLN A 128 -0.47 -3.03 -5.88
N PRO A 129 -0.31 -2.14 -6.87
CA PRO A 129 -1.45 -1.49 -7.51
C PRO A 129 -2.32 -2.50 -8.28
N PRO A 130 -3.58 -2.16 -8.60
CA PRO A 130 -4.45 -3.03 -9.39
C PRO A 130 -4.21 -2.93 -10.90
N GLY A 131 -4.87 -3.80 -11.66
CA GLY A 131 -5.11 -3.61 -13.10
C GLY A 131 -3.87 -3.62 -13.99
N GLN A 132 -3.90 -2.80 -15.05
CA GLN A 132 -2.86 -2.71 -16.08
C GLN A 132 -1.56 -2.12 -15.54
N LEU A 133 -1.64 -1.17 -14.60
CA LEU A 133 -0.46 -0.56 -13.99
C LEU A 133 0.44 -1.61 -13.34
N ARG A 134 -0.16 -2.59 -12.64
CA ARG A 134 0.60 -3.71 -12.08
C ARG A 134 1.39 -4.47 -13.13
N ARG A 135 0.72 -4.86 -14.23
CA ARG A 135 1.36 -5.64 -15.30
C ARG A 135 2.52 -4.87 -15.88
N PHE A 136 2.30 -3.58 -16.19
CA PHE A 136 3.34 -2.71 -16.70
C PHE A 136 4.54 -2.61 -15.76
N LEU A 137 4.32 -2.40 -14.46
CA LEU A 137 5.41 -2.32 -13.48
C LEU A 137 6.21 -3.63 -13.42
N THR A 138 5.51 -4.77 -13.36
CA THR A 138 6.15 -6.09 -13.31
C THR A 138 6.90 -6.43 -14.59
N GLU A 139 6.29 -6.26 -15.76
CA GLU A 139 6.89 -6.56 -17.08
C GLU A 139 8.10 -5.66 -17.36
N SER A 140 8.01 -4.39 -16.94
CA SER A 140 9.09 -3.41 -17.12
C SER A 140 10.17 -3.48 -16.02
N HIS A 141 10.08 -4.43 -15.08
CA HIS A 141 10.99 -4.56 -13.94
C HIS A 141 11.10 -3.29 -13.09
N ILE A 142 10.05 -2.48 -13.06
CA ILE A 142 9.98 -1.25 -12.28
C ILE A 142 9.60 -1.62 -10.83
N PRO A 143 10.29 -1.08 -9.82
CA PRO A 143 9.94 -1.33 -8.43
C PRO A 143 8.49 -0.97 -8.11
N LEU A 144 7.87 -1.80 -7.25
CA LEU A 144 6.52 -1.53 -6.78
C LEU A 144 6.46 -0.25 -5.91
N PRO A 145 5.32 0.45 -5.88
CA PRO A 145 5.12 1.62 -5.03
C PRO A 145 5.35 1.34 -3.55
N THR A 146 5.86 2.36 -2.83
CA THR A 146 6.14 2.28 -1.39
C THR A 146 5.56 3.45 -0.60
N MET A 147 5.26 3.19 0.67
CA MET A 147 4.84 4.18 1.67
C MET A 147 5.85 4.20 2.80
N GLN A 148 6.24 5.38 3.24
CA GLN A 148 7.21 5.56 4.32
C GLN A 148 6.48 5.81 5.63
N TYR A 149 6.98 5.25 6.72
CA TYR A 149 6.47 5.49 8.06
C TYR A 149 7.62 5.64 9.05
N SER A 150 7.42 6.46 10.07
CA SER A 150 8.36 6.61 11.18
C SER A 150 7.64 7.03 12.45
N GLY A 151 8.17 6.64 13.60
CA GLY A 151 7.58 6.94 14.90
C GLY A 151 8.61 6.75 16.01
N THR A 152 8.33 7.33 17.16
CA THR A 152 9.13 7.22 18.38
C THR A 152 8.20 7.09 19.57
N GLY A 153 8.67 6.44 20.63
CA GLY A 153 7.92 6.34 21.88
C GLY A 153 8.72 5.58 22.93
N THR A 154 8.03 5.08 23.93
CA THR A 154 8.56 4.18 24.95
C THR A 154 7.82 2.86 24.86
N LEU A 155 8.53 1.75 25.04
CA LEU A 155 7.89 0.45 25.21
C LEU A 155 7.16 0.45 26.56
N SER A 156 5.91 0.00 26.55
CA SER A 156 5.14 -0.29 27.76
C SER A 156 4.57 -1.70 27.64
N ARG A 157 4.69 -2.47 28.70
CA ARG A 157 4.07 -3.78 28.83
C ARG A 157 2.55 -3.72 29.01
#